data_AF-A0A0A9DNG0-F1
#
_entry.id   AF-A0A0A9DNG0-F1
#
_cell.length_a   1.000
_cell.length_b   1.000
_cell.length_c   1.000
_cell.angle_alpha   90.00
_cell.angle_beta   90.00
_cell.angle_gamma   90.00
#
_symmetry.space_group_name_H-M   'P 1'
#
loop_
_entity.id
_entity.type
_entity.pdbx_description
1 polymer ?
#
loop_
_entity_poly.entity_id
_entity_poly.type
_entity_poly.pdbx_seq_one_letter_code
_entity_poly.pdbx_strand_id
1 'polypeptide(L)'
;MGCSCYRWRQCFCWYGCQVTPDSQARRWTWNEVASPLTTASNKIKSLLSHHSVSIRKVPVDNPSAVISDGGKLPFEAIFVSSKDSSCSPTVVILHGGPHSVSVSSYSKSSAFLASLGFNLLIVNYRGTPGFGEEALQSLPGKVGSQDVQGCLTALDHVINEEFIDASNVAVVGISHGGFLTTHLIGQAPEMFVVAAARNPVCNLSLMIGTTDIPDWCYMVACGTEAKQYASESPSPDHLRLFYQKSPIAHISNACFPVSGHKTNHNFRI
;
A
#
# COMPACT_ATOMS: atom_id res chain seq x y z
N MET A 1 -21.17 3.42 -22.81
CA MET A 1 -22.05 4.21 -21.91
C MET A 1 -21.75 3.76 -20.48
N GLY A 2 -21.24 4.55 -19.53
CA GLY A 2 -20.83 5.94 -19.54
C GLY A 2 -19.54 6.11 -18.71
N CYS A 3 -18.67 7.01 -19.18
CA CYS A 3 -17.51 7.47 -18.42
C CYS A 3 -17.99 8.41 -17.31
N SER A 4 -18.01 7.94 -16.06
CA SER A 4 -18.17 8.84 -14.90
C SER A 4 -16.85 9.55 -14.66
N CYS A 5 -16.76 10.77 -15.17
CA CYS A 5 -15.66 11.68 -14.95
C CYS A 5 -15.79 12.25 -13.51
N TYR A 6 -15.05 11.69 -12.55
CA TYR A 6 -15.05 12.16 -11.17
C TYR A 6 -14.21 13.44 -11.03
N ARG A 7 -14.88 14.61 -10.99
CA ARG A 7 -14.33 15.86 -10.42
C ARG A 7 -14.06 15.64 -8.92
N TRP A 8 -13.18 16.44 -8.30
CA TRP A 8 -12.97 16.54 -6.83
C TRP A 8 -14.24 16.97 -6.05
N ARG A 9 -15.34 16.23 -6.19
CA ARG A 9 -16.44 16.20 -5.25
C ARG A 9 -16.01 15.27 -4.12
N GLN A 10 -16.21 15.72 -2.88
CA GLN A 10 -15.84 15.03 -1.64
C GLN A 10 -15.91 13.51 -1.82
N CYS A 11 -14.75 12.84 -1.77
CA CYS A 11 -14.74 11.39 -1.81
C CYS A 11 -15.51 10.88 -0.59
N PHE A 12 -16.53 10.06 -0.84
CA PHE A 12 -17.56 9.73 0.14
C PHE A 12 -17.14 8.54 1.01
N CYS A 13 -17.43 8.62 2.31
CA CYS A 13 -17.29 7.50 3.23
C CYS A 13 -18.65 6.82 3.37
N TRP A 14 -18.70 5.50 3.25
CA TRP A 14 -19.94 4.75 3.43
C TRP A 14 -20.02 4.23 4.88
N TYR A 15 -21.12 4.53 5.56
CA TYR A 15 -21.39 4.05 6.91
C TYR A 15 -22.49 2.99 6.88
N GLY A 16 -22.18 1.79 7.37
CA GLY A 16 -23.15 0.70 7.48
C GLY A 16 -23.92 0.79 8.79
N CYS A 17 -25.25 0.82 8.73
CA CYS A 17 -26.13 0.67 9.88
C CYS A 17 -26.93 -0.64 9.75
N GLN A 18 -26.97 -1.43 10.81
CA GLN A 18 -27.83 -2.61 10.85
C GLN A 18 -29.27 -2.17 11.11
N VAL A 19 -30.19 -2.52 10.21
CA VAL A 19 -31.57 -2.03 10.22
C VAL A 19 -32.51 -2.92 11.03
N THR A 20 -32.11 -4.16 11.34
CA THR A 20 -32.96 -5.13 12.03
C THR A 20 -32.37 -5.61 13.36
N PRO A 21 -33.12 -5.56 14.49
CA PRO A 21 -32.73 -6.19 15.74
C PRO A 21 -32.88 -7.72 15.71
N ASP A 22 -31.79 -8.40 16.09
CA ASP A 22 -31.56 -9.76 16.60
C ASP A 22 -32.46 -10.99 16.33
N SER A 23 -33.40 -10.98 15.39
CA SER A 23 -34.13 -12.21 15.04
C SER A 23 -34.50 -12.41 13.56
N GLN A 24 -34.07 -11.52 12.66
CA GLN A 24 -34.20 -11.69 11.21
C GLN A 24 -32.85 -11.51 10.51
N ALA A 25 -32.71 -12.06 9.29
CA ALA A 25 -31.50 -11.97 8.48
C ALA A 25 -30.91 -10.55 8.53
N ARG A 26 -29.63 -10.43 8.93
CA ARG A 26 -28.97 -9.15 9.19
C ARG A 26 -29.02 -8.29 7.93
N ARG A 27 -29.86 -7.25 7.94
CA ARG A 27 -29.99 -6.30 6.83
C ARG A 27 -29.22 -5.03 7.16
N TRP A 28 -28.29 -4.68 6.28
CA TRP A 28 -27.48 -3.48 6.39
C TRP A 28 -28.01 -2.42 5.43
N THR A 29 -28.05 -1.16 5.88
CA THR A 29 -28.14 0.00 4.99
C THR A 29 -26.81 0.73 5.01
N TRP A 30 -26.38 1.17 3.83
CA TRP A 30 -25.16 1.92 3.65
C TRP A 30 -25.53 3.36 3.36
N ASN A 31 -25.17 4.25 4.27
CA ASN A 31 -25.38 5.68 4.12
C ASN A 31 -24.10 6.34 3.66
N GLU A 32 -24.25 7.22 2.68
CA GLU A 32 -23.18 8.10 2.24
C GLU A 32 -22.99 9.20 3.28
N VAL A 33 -21.81 9.26 3.89
CA VAL A 33 -21.48 10.28 4.90
C VAL A 33 -20.33 11.10 4.37
N ALA A 34 -20.58 12.39 4.16
CA ALA A 34 -19.51 13.36 3.95
C ALA A 34 -18.65 13.40 5.23
N SER A 35 -17.39 12.98 5.13
CA SER A 35 -16.50 12.95 6.30
C SER A 35 -16.31 14.37 6.86
N PRO A 36 -16.77 14.66 8.10
CA PRO A 36 -16.68 16.00 8.66
C PRO A 36 -15.27 16.36 9.14
N LEU A 37 -14.38 15.36 9.29
CA LEU A 37 -13.09 15.51 9.98
C LEU A 37 -11.97 16.06 9.08
N THR A 38 -12.06 15.88 7.77
CA THR A 38 -11.00 16.27 6.81
C THR A 38 -11.60 16.95 5.58
N THR A 39 -11.98 18.22 5.73
CA THR A 39 -12.48 19.01 4.59
C THR A 39 -11.37 19.88 4.01
N ALA A 40 -11.19 19.83 2.69
CA ALA A 40 -10.30 20.74 1.98
C ALA A 40 -10.83 22.19 2.01
N SER A 41 -9.94 23.17 2.18
CA SER A 41 -10.31 24.58 2.03
C SER A 41 -10.71 24.88 0.58
N ASN A 42 -11.51 25.95 0.36
CA ASN A 42 -11.92 26.35 -0.98
C ASN A 42 -10.72 26.62 -1.90
N LYS A 43 -9.62 27.13 -1.35
CA LYS A 43 -8.36 27.34 -2.08
C LYS A 43 -7.79 26.03 -2.63
N ILE A 44 -7.77 24.96 -1.82
CA ILE A 44 -7.27 23.65 -2.25
C ILE A 44 -8.22 22.99 -3.25
N LYS A 45 -9.54 23.10 -3.03
CA LYS A 45 -10.55 22.60 -3.98
C LYS A 45 -10.42 23.25 -5.36
N SER A 46 -10.16 24.57 -5.40
CA SER A 46 -9.91 25.30 -6.64
C SER A 46 -8.62 24.83 -7.32
N LEU A 47 -7.54 24.66 -6.54
CA LEU A 47 -6.23 24.24 -7.04
C LEU A 47 -6.27 22.84 -7.66
N LEU A 48 -7.04 21.92 -7.08
CA LEU A 48 -7.16 20.53 -7.53
C LEU A 48 -8.37 20.31 -8.45
N SER A 49 -9.01 21.37 -8.95
CA SER A 49 -10.26 21.27 -9.72
C SER A 49 -10.10 20.55 -11.08
N HIS A 50 -8.87 20.48 -11.58
CA HIS A 50 -8.50 19.80 -12.83
C HIS A 50 -8.04 18.36 -12.62
N HIS A 51 -7.84 17.93 -11.38
CA HIS A 51 -7.49 16.56 -11.05
C HIS A 51 -8.74 15.67 -11.04
N SER A 52 -8.52 14.40 -11.32
CA SER A 52 -9.51 13.33 -11.22
C SER A 52 -9.05 12.31 -10.20
N VAL A 53 -10.01 11.66 -9.55
CA VAL A 53 -9.77 10.56 -8.62
C VAL A 53 -10.56 9.35 -9.12
N SER A 54 -9.90 8.20 -9.20
CA SER A 54 -10.52 6.95 -9.64
C SER A 54 -10.09 5.80 -8.73
N ILE A 55 -10.99 4.86 -8.48
CA ILE A 55 -10.66 3.61 -7.80
C ILE A 55 -10.45 2.55 -8.87
N ARG A 56 -9.27 1.95 -8.88
CA ARG A 56 -8.84 0.91 -9.82
C ARG A 56 -8.93 -0.45 -9.15
N LYS A 57 -9.61 -1.38 -9.80
CA LYS A 57 -9.64 -2.78 -9.38
C LYS A 57 -8.44 -3.48 -10.01
N VAL A 58 -7.46 -3.80 -9.19
CA VAL A 58 -6.22 -4.43 -9.62
C VAL A 58 -6.42 -5.95 -9.63
N PRO A 59 -6.31 -6.62 -10.79
CA PRO A 59 -6.39 -8.06 -10.86
C PRO A 59 -5.17 -8.71 -10.21
N VAL A 60 -5.31 -9.97 -9.79
CA VAL A 60 -4.17 -10.80 -9.36
C VAL A 60 -3.87 -11.77 -10.48
N ASP A 61 -2.90 -11.42 -11.32
CA ASP A 61 -2.52 -12.26 -12.45
C ASP A 61 -1.60 -13.39 -12.00
N ASN A 62 -1.83 -14.60 -12.53
CA ASN A 62 -1.05 -15.81 -12.24
C ASN A 62 -0.81 -16.09 -10.74
N PRO A 63 -1.86 -16.19 -9.91
CA PRO A 63 -1.66 -16.44 -8.49
C PRO A 63 -0.96 -17.79 -8.28
N SER A 64 0.08 -17.80 -7.46
CA SER A 64 0.70 -19.05 -7.02
C SER A 64 -0.35 -19.99 -6.43
N ALA A 65 -0.24 -21.29 -6.72
CA ALA A 65 -1.14 -22.31 -6.18
C ALA A 65 -1.21 -22.33 -4.64
N VAL A 66 -0.22 -21.72 -3.97
CA VAL A 66 -0.08 -21.62 -2.52
C VAL A 66 -0.91 -20.47 -1.90
N ILE A 67 -1.57 -19.65 -2.72
CA ILE A 67 -2.41 -18.53 -2.26
C ILE A 67 -3.86 -19.03 -2.07
N SER A 68 -4.49 -18.64 -0.94
CA SER A 68 -5.91 -18.92 -0.68
C SER A 68 -6.82 -18.30 -1.74
N ASP A 69 -8.04 -18.82 -1.90
CA ASP A 69 -8.97 -18.29 -2.91
C ASP A 69 -9.28 -16.81 -2.69
N GLY A 70 -9.50 -16.37 -1.44
CA GLY A 70 -9.58 -14.94 -1.13
C GLY A 70 -8.32 -14.13 -1.48
N GLY A 71 -7.13 -14.73 -1.39
CA GLY A 71 -5.87 -14.11 -1.80
C GLY A 71 -5.72 -13.95 -3.33
N LYS A 72 -6.55 -14.63 -4.12
CA LYS A 72 -6.62 -14.50 -5.59
C LYS A 72 -7.59 -13.41 -6.03
N LEU A 73 -8.42 -12.88 -5.12
CA LEU A 73 -9.40 -11.85 -5.45
C LEU A 73 -8.72 -10.52 -5.78
N PRO A 74 -9.28 -9.72 -6.71
CA PRO A 74 -8.81 -8.36 -6.96
C PRO A 74 -8.80 -7.50 -5.70
N PHE A 75 -7.89 -6.53 -5.65
CA PHE A 75 -7.81 -5.50 -4.62
C PHE A 75 -7.91 -4.12 -5.26
N GLU A 76 -7.82 -3.05 -4.48
CA GLU A 76 -8.04 -1.70 -4.98
C GLU A 76 -6.81 -0.80 -4.86
N ALA A 77 -6.66 0.11 -5.82
CA ALA A 77 -5.75 1.24 -5.73
C ALA A 77 -6.52 2.53 -6.07
N ILE A 78 -6.24 3.62 -5.35
CA ILE A 78 -6.78 4.93 -5.65
C ILE A 78 -5.78 5.64 -6.55
N PHE A 79 -6.21 6.02 -7.75
CA PHE A 79 -5.40 6.76 -8.70
C PHE A 79 -5.88 8.21 -8.79
N VAL A 80 -4.94 9.14 -8.56
CA VAL A 80 -5.16 10.59 -8.65
C VAL A 80 -4.28 11.13 -9.76
N SER A 81 -4.86 11.80 -10.75
CA SER A 81 -4.13 12.37 -11.88
C SER A 81 -4.78 13.66 -12.39
N SER A 82 -4.00 14.51 -13.06
CA SER A 82 -4.56 15.63 -13.83
C SER A 82 -5.04 15.15 -15.21
N LYS A 83 -5.98 15.86 -15.84
CA LYS A 83 -6.57 15.45 -17.12
C LYS A 83 -5.57 15.28 -18.28
N ASP A 84 -4.41 15.94 -18.21
CA ASP A 84 -3.40 15.98 -19.28
C ASP A 84 -2.06 15.35 -18.86
N SER A 85 -2.06 14.42 -17.90
CA SER A 85 -0.85 14.05 -17.13
C SER A 85 -0.32 12.63 -17.33
N SER A 86 -0.58 11.97 -18.47
CA SER A 86 -0.02 10.63 -18.73
C SER A 86 1.51 10.59 -18.63
N CYS A 87 2.19 11.71 -18.91
CA CYS A 87 3.65 11.86 -18.78
C CYS A 87 4.11 12.46 -17.43
N SER A 88 3.20 12.73 -16.49
CA SER A 88 3.62 13.25 -15.18
C SER A 88 4.30 12.16 -14.35
N PRO A 89 5.34 12.51 -13.57
CA PRO A 89 5.93 11.57 -12.63
C PRO A 89 4.88 11.03 -11.65
N THR A 90 5.00 9.75 -11.32
CA THR A 90 4.04 9.06 -10.45
C THR A 90 4.65 8.77 -9.10
N VAL A 91 3.92 9.05 -8.02
CA VAL A 91 4.28 8.67 -6.66
C VAL A 91 3.37 7.54 -6.20
N VAL A 92 3.95 6.37 -5.98
CA VAL A 92 3.31 5.24 -5.30
C VAL A 92 3.28 5.55 -3.80
N ILE A 93 2.10 5.55 -3.20
CA ILE A 93 1.90 5.86 -1.78
C ILE A 93 1.40 4.62 -1.06
N LEU A 94 2.18 4.17 -0.08
CA LEU A 94 1.93 2.97 0.72
C LEU A 94 1.57 3.36 2.16
N HIS A 95 0.40 2.90 2.62
CA HIS A 95 -0.05 3.18 3.98
C HIS A 95 0.78 2.43 5.03
N GLY A 96 0.76 2.93 6.27
CA GLY A 96 1.29 2.19 7.40
C GLY A 96 0.31 1.11 7.84
N GLY A 97 0.76 0.18 8.68
CA GLY A 97 -0.04 -0.94 9.12
C GLY A 97 -0.35 -1.93 7.98
N PRO A 98 -0.01 -3.22 8.12
CA PRO A 98 -0.41 -4.27 7.17
C PRO A 98 -1.93 -4.37 7.04
N HIS A 99 -2.65 -4.03 8.12
CA HIS A 99 -4.11 -4.14 8.28
C HIS A 99 -4.79 -2.77 8.44
N SER A 100 -4.19 -1.72 7.89
CA SER A 100 -4.86 -0.42 7.70
C SER A 100 -5.39 -0.30 6.27
N VAL A 101 -6.09 0.79 5.99
CA VAL A 101 -6.68 1.06 4.67
C VAL A 101 -6.46 2.51 4.26
N SER A 102 -6.10 2.72 3.00
CA SER A 102 -6.21 4.03 2.35
C SER A 102 -7.62 4.19 1.79
N VAL A 103 -8.34 5.16 2.33
CA VAL A 103 -9.67 5.52 1.82
C VAL A 103 -9.57 6.70 0.86
N SER A 104 -10.53 6.79 -0.06
CA SER A 104 -10.71 7.98 -0.88
C SER A 104 -11.22 9.11 0.03
N SER A 105 -10.31 9.82 0.68
CA SER A 105 -10.63 10.96 1.54
C SER A 105 -9.56 12.03 1.37
N TYR A 106 -9.87 13.25 1.81
CA TYR A 106 -8.91 14.34 1.69
C TYR A 106 -7.70 14.11 2.61
N SER A 107 -6.52 14.05 1.98
CA SER A 107 -5.22 14.04 2.65
C SER A 107 -4.43 15.29 2.25
N LYS A 108 -3.91 16.02 3.24
CA LYS A 108 -3.07 17.21 2.99
C LYS A 108 -1.83 16.85 2.19
N SER A 109 -1.19 15.73 2.51
CA SER A 109 0.03 15.27 1.83
C SER A 109 -0.23 14.87 0.38
N SER A 110 -1.31 14.14 0.13
CA SER A 110 -1.72 13.77 -1.24
C SER A 110 -2.13 15.01 -2.05
N ALA A 111 -2.89 15.93 -1.44
CA ALA A 111 -3.26 17.19 -2.07
C ALA A 111 -2.04 18.04 -2.45
N PHE A 112 -1.02 18.08 -1.57
CA PHE A 112 0.23 18.77 -1.85
C PHE A 112 0.96 18.15 -3.04
N LEU A 113 1.19 16.83 -3.05
CA LEU A 113 1.86 16.16 -4.17
C LEU A 113 1.08 16.31 -5.49
N ALA A 114 -0.24 16.13 -5.46
CA ALA A 114 -1.07 16.35 -6.64
C ALA A 114 -0.97 17.80 -7.15
N SER A 115 -0.91 18.79 -6.25
CA SER A 115 -0.76 20.20 -6.63
C SER A 115 0.60 20.54 -7.27
N LEU A 116 1.62 19.73 -7.02
CA LEU A 116 2.93 19.83 -7.69
C LEU A 116 2.94 19.15 -9.07
N GLY A 117 1.84 18.53 -9.48
CA GLY A 117 1.69 17.88 -10.79
C GLY A 117 2.00 16.38 -10.81
N PHE A 118 2.24 15.76 -9.66
CA PHE A 118 2.44 14.31 -9.57
C PHE A 118 1.13 13.54 -9.76
N ASN A 119 1.21 12.43 -10.47
CA ASN A 119 0.21 11.37 -10.38
C ASN A 119 0.42 10.61 -9.06
N LEU A 120 -0.67 10.17 -8.43
CA LEU A 120 -0.59 9.41 -7.18
C LEU A 120 -1.25 8.04 -7.38
N LEU A 121 -0.50 6.99 -7.09
CA LEU A 121 -1.00 5.63 -7.01
C LEU A 121 -1.00 5.20 -5.54
N ILE A 122 -2.16 5.27 -4.89
CA ILE A 122 -2.32 4.92 -3.48
C ILE A 122 -2.82 3.48 -3.41
N VAL A 123 -1.97 2.56 -2.96
CA VAL A 123 -2.23 1.11 -3.09
C VAL A 123 -2.80 0.55 -1.78
N ASN A 124 -3.95 -0.14 -1.86
CA ASN A 124 -4.43 -1.01 -0.79
C ASN A 124 -4.00 -2.45 -1.10
N TYR A 125 -2.75 -2.75 -0.74
CA TYR A 125 -2.13 -4.05 -1.00
C TYR A 125 -2.79 -5.19 -0.21
N ARG A 126 -2.38 -6.44 -0.46
CA ARG A 126 -2.93 -7.59 0.27
C ARG A 126 -2.72 -7.43 1.77
N GLY A 127 -3.75 -7.74 2.56
CA GLY A 127 -3.76 -7.51 4.01
C GLY A 127 -4.53 -6.25 4.41
N THR A 128 -4.82 -5.34 3.47
CA THR A 128 -5.76 -4.25 3.72
C THR A 128 -7.18 -4.80 3.99
N PRO A 129 -7.88 -4.34 5.04
CA PRO A 129 -9.28 -4.71 5.28
C PRO A 129 -10.21 -4.19 4.19
N GLY A 130 -11.35 -4.87 4.00
CA GLY A 130 -12.39 -4.47 3.03
C GLY A 130 -12.52 -5.40 1.82
N PHE A 131 -11.60 -6.36 1.64
CA PHE A 131 -11.59 -7.30 0.51
C PHE A 131 -11.94 -8.75 0.90
N GLY A 132 -12.52 -8.94 2.10
CA GLY A 132 -12.90 -10.24 2.65
C GLY A 132 -11.86 -10.83 3.61
N GLU A 133 -12.33 -11.67 4.54
CA GLU A 133 -11.50 -12.24 5.61
C GLU A 133 -10.40 -13.14 5.06
N GLU A 134 -10.69 -13.97 4.05
CA GLU A 134 -9.69 -14.83 3.44
C GLU A 134 -8.57 -14.03 2.75
N ALA A 135 -8.88 -12.87 2.16
CA ALA A 135 -7.89 -11.98 1.59
C ALA A 135 -7.01 -11.38 2.69
N LEU A 136 -7.62 -10.95 3.81
CA LEU A 136 -6.94 -10.40 4.97
C LEU A 136 -5.97 -11.41 5.60
N GLN A 137 -6.46 -12.63 5.87
CA GLN A 137 -5.70 -13.72 6.48
C GLN A 137 -4.72 -14.41 5.53
N SER A 138 -4.72 -14.05 4.23
CA SER A 138 -3.72 -14.59 3.30
C SER A 138 -2.33 -13.97 3.49
N LEU A 139 -2.22 -12.79 4.11
CA LEU A 139 -0.96 -12.06 4.25
C LEU A 139 -0.01 -12.61 5.33
N PRO A 140 -0.45 -12.94 6.57
CA PRO A 140 0.45 -13.42 7.62
C PRO A 140 1.35 -14.58 7.16
N GLY A 141 2.64 -14.54 7.52
CA GLY A 141 3.67 -15.47 7.06
C GLY A 141 4.18 -15.22 5.63
N LYS A 142 3.51 -14.37 4.86
CA LYS A 142 3.85 -13.99 3.47
C LYS A 142 4.12 -12.48 3.30
N VAL A 143 4.28 -11.78 4.43
CA VAL A 143 4.69 -10.37 4.45
C VAL A 143 6.10 -10.22 3.91
N GLY A 144 6.34 -9.16 3.13
CA GLY A 144 7.59 -8.91 2.42
C GLY A 144 7.69 -9.62 1.07
N SER A 145 6.66 -10.41 0.69
CA SER A 145 6.57 -11.03 -0.63
C SER A 145 5.20 -10.81 -1.27
N GLN A 146 4.11 -11.19 -0.61
CA GLN A 146 2.77 -11.10 -1.21
C GLN A 146 2.24 -9.66 -1.27
N ASP A 147 2.51 -8.85 -0.25
CA ASP A 147 2.20 -7.42 -0.22
C ASP A 147 3.12 -6.61 -1.14
N VAL A 148 4.41 -6.99 -1.24
CA VAL A 148 5.35 -6.45 -2.23
C VAL A 148 4.86 -6.72 -3.66
N GLN A 149 4.50 -7.97 -3.96
CA GLN A 149 3.94 -8.34 -5.25
C GLN A 149 2.64 -7.60 -5.54
N GLY A 150 1.77 -7.41 -4.54
CA GLY A 150 0.57 -6.58 -4.68
C GLY A 150 0.88 -5.14 -5.07
N CYS A 151 1.94 -4.54 -4.53
CA CYS A 151 2.38 -3.20 -4.92
C CYS A 151 2.87 -3.16 -6.38
N LEU A 152 3.68 -4.14 -6.78
CA LEU A 152 4.18 -4.25 -8.16
C LEU A 152 3.06 -4.48 -9.16
N THR A 153 2.13 -5.39 -8.87
CA THR A 153 0.96 -5.65 -9.73
C THR A 153 0.06 -4.42 -9.87
N ALA A 154 -0.11 -3.61 -8.82
CA ALA A 154 -0.84 -2.36 -8.93
C ALA A 154 -0.14 -1.33 -9.83
N LEU A 155 1.20 -1.27 -9.75
CA LEU A 155 2.02 -0.41 -10.59
C LEU A 155 1.97 -0.87 -12.06
N ASP A 156 2.21 -2.14 -12.31
CA ASP A 156 2.14 -2.74 -13.64
C ASP A 156 0.77 -2.54 -14.28
N HIS A 157 -0.31 -2.67 -13.49
CA HIS A 157 -1.67 -2.46 -13.98
C HIS A 157 -1.87 -1.04 -14.53
N VAL A 158 -1.39 0.01 -13.83
CA VAL A 158 -1.54 1.39 -14.33
C VAL A 158 -0.53 1.75 -15.44
N ILE A 159 0.60 1.06 -15.53
CA ILE A 159 1.54 1.17 -16.65
C ILE A 159 0.92 0.57 -17.91
N ASN A 160 0.37 -0.65 -17.82
CA ASN A 160 -0.22 -1.38 -18.94
C ASN A 160 -1.48 -0.71 -19.50
N GLU A 161 -2.23 0.00 -18.66
CA GLU A 161 -3.38 0.83 -19.06
C GLU A 161 -2.95 2.21 -19.60
N GLU A 162 -1.63 2.45 -19.77
CA GLU A 162 -1.03 3.68 -20.27
C GLU A 162 -1.41 4.93 -19.45
N PHE A 163 -1.73 4.77 -18.16
CA PHE A 163 -2.05 5.90 -17.28
C PHE A 163 -0.82 6.67 -16.82
N ILE A 164 0.35 6.02 -16.79
CA ILE A 164 1.59 6.60 -16.28
C ILE A 164 2.80 6.20 -17.13
N ASP A 165 3.85 7.02 -17.08
CA ASP A 165 5.19 6.71 -17.59
C ASP A 165 5.99 5.90 -16.55
N ALA A 166 6.37 4.67 -16.92
CA ALA A 166 7.14 3.76 -16.08
C ALA A 166 8.56 4.28 -15.75
N SER A 167 9.11 5.19 -16.56
CA SER A 167 10.47 5.71 -16.35
C SER A 167 10.57 6.74 -15.22
N ASN A 168 9.44 7.24 -14.71
CA ASN A 168 9.38 8.32 -13.74
C ASN A 168 8.49 7.97 -12.53
N VAL A 169 8.81 6.86 -11.87
CA VAL A 169 8.07 6.36 -10.71
C VAL A 169 8.87 6.52 -9.41
N ALA A 170 8.29 7.18 -8.43
CA ALA A 170 8.80 7.26 -7.06
C ALA A 170 7.89 6.46 -6.11
N VAL A 171 8.44 6.02 -4.98
CA VAL A 171 7.68 5.32 -3.93
C VAL A 171 7.86 5.98 -2.57
N VAL A 172 6.76 6.14 -1.85
CA VAL A 172 6.71 6.69 -0.49
C VAL A 172 5.86 5.80 0.39
N GLY A 173 6.35 5.52 1.59
CA GLY A 173 5.58 4.78 2.57
C GLY A 173 5.94 5.12 4.00
N ILE A 174 5.04 4.80 4.92
CA ILE A 174 5.22 5.01 6.36
C ILE A 174 5.03 3.70 7.13
N SER A 175 5.83 3.44 8.18
CA SER A 175 5.71 2.23 9.01
C SER A 175 5.76 0.95 8.16
N HIS A 176 4.70 0.14 8.11
CA HIS A 176 4.59 -1.01 7.18
C HIS A 176 4.77 -0.60 5.71
N GLY A 177 4.23 0.54 5.29
CA GLY A 177 4.49 1.10 3.96
C GLY A 177 5.96 1.48 3.77
N GLY A 178 6.65 1.87 4.84
CA GLY A 178 8.10 2.08 4.84
C GLY A 178 8.88 0.76 4.71
N PHE A 179 8.44 -0.30 5.39
CA PHE A 179 8.93 -1.67 5.21
C PHE A 179 8.73 -2.18 3.78
N LEU A 180 7.57 -1.89 3.17
CA LEU A 180 7.33 -2.19 1.76
C LEU A 180 8.18 -1.34 0.83
N THR A 181 8.37 -0.06 1.13
CA THR A 181 9.23 0.83 0.34
C THR A 181 10.66 0.29 0.28
N THR A 182 11.22 -0.16 1.41
CA THR A 182 12.57 -0.73 1.47
C THR A 182 12.66 -2.12 0.85
N HIS A 183 11.61 -2.94 0.93
CA HIS A 183 11.53 -4.20 0.18
C HIS A 183 11.46 -3.97 -1.33
N LEU A 184 10.63 -3.03 -1.79
CA LEU A 184 10.45 -2.73 -3.22
C LEU A 184 11.76 -2.32 -3.88
N ILE A 185 12.51 -1.41 -3.26
CA ILE A 185 13.82 -1.00 -3.80
C ILE A 185 14.91 -2.06 -3.65
N GLY A 186 14.73 -3.07 -2.78
CA GLY A 186 15.64 -4.22 -2.68
C GLY A 186 15.28 -5.37 -3.63
N GLN A 187 14.01 -5.50 -4.02
CA GLN A 187 13.52 -6.61 -4.83
C GLN A 187 13.26 -6.22 -6.30
N ALA A 188 12.92 -4.97 -6.57
CA ALA A 188 12.64 -4.40 -7.90
C ALA A 188 13.22 -2.97 -8.02
N PRO A 189 14.54 -2.77 -7.81
CA PRO A 189 15.19 -1.45 -7.80
C PRO A 189 15.00 -0.65 -9.10
N GLU A 190 14.88 -1.33 -10.24
CA GLU A 190 14.70 -0.74 -11.57
C GLU A 190 13.36 -0.03 -11.76
N MET A 191 12.36 -0.36 -10.93
CA MET A 191 11.02 0.20 -11.03
C MET A 191 10.90 1.60 -10.42
N PHE A 192 11.90 2.05 -9.64
CA PHE A 192 11.82 3.29 -8.87
C PHE A 192 13.03 4.19 -9.06
N VAL A 193 12.80 5.44 -9.44
CA VAL A 193 13.85 6.46 -9.55
C VAL A 193 14.20 7.08 -8.19
N VAL A 194 13.22 7.12 -7.26
CA VAL A 194 13.36 7.70 -5.93
C VAL A 194 12.49 6.92 -4.94
N ALA A 195 12.99 6.70 -3.73
CA ALA A 195 12.21 6.17 -2.63
C ALA A 195 12.38 7.00 -1.36
N ALA A 196 11.31 7.14 -0.57
CA ALA A 196 11.38 7.70 0.77
C ALA A 196 10.55 6.86 1.75
N ALA A 197 11.23 6.33 2.77
CA ALA A 197 10.66 5.41 3.74
C ALA A 197 10.61 6.07 5.12
N ARG A 198 9.40 6.33 5.64
CA ARG A 198 9.20 7.01 6.92
C ARG A 198 8.97 6.01 8.05
N ASN A 199 9.79 6.06 9.10
CA ASN A 199 9.76 5.12 10.22
C ASN A 199 9.67 3.64 9.76
N PRO A 200 10.53 3.19 8.82
CA PRO A 200 10.42 1.85 8.26
C PRO A 200 10.87 0.79 9.27
N VAL A 201 10.25 -0.38 9.19
CA VAL A 201 10.86 -1.61 9.73
C VAL A 201 11.85 -2.11 8.68
N CYS A 202 13.13 -2.21 9.02
CA CYS A 202 14.18 -2.67 8.08
C CYS A 202 14.79 -4.02 8.49
N ASN A 203 14.69 -4.38 9.77
CA ASN A 203 15.32 -5.58 10.34
C ASN A 203 14.46 -6.11 11.50
N LEU A 204 13.68 -7.16 11.23
CA LEU A 204 12.81 -7.83 12.20
C LEU A 204 13.61 -8.54 13.30
N SER A 205 14.80 -9.07 12.99
CA SER A 205 15.67 -9.74 13.98
C SER A 205 16.17 -8.76 15.04
N LEU A 206 16.35 -7.49 14.67
CA LEU A 206 16.63 -6.41 15.61
C LEU A 206 15.35 -5.94 16.30
N MET A 207 14.27 -5.74 15.53
CA MET A 207 13.00 -5.18 16.01
C MET A 207 12.39 -5.99 17.16
N ILE A 208 12.40 -7.33 17.08
CA ILE A 208 11.77 -8.21 18.08
C ILE A 208 12.21 -7.90 19.52
N GLY A 209 13.48 -7.49 19.72
CA GLY A 209 14.03 -7.21 21.05
C GLY A 209 13.82 -5.77 21.54
N THR A 210 13.34 -4.86 20.70
CA THR A 210 13.27 -3.42 21.02
C THR A 210 11.88 -2.80 20.82
N THR A 211 10.95 -3.55 20.21
CA THR A 211 9.62 -3.06 19.86
C THR A 211 8.60 -3.32 20.96
N ASP A 212 7.55 -2.50 21.02
CA ASP A 212 6.34 -2.68 21.83
C ASP A 212 5.29 -3.61 21.19
N ILE A 213 5.56 -4.13 19.98
CA ILE A 213 4.71 -5.07 19.22
C ILE A 213 5.48 -6.34 18.77
N PRO A 214 6.12 -7.08 19.70
CA PRO A 214 7.00 -8.20 19.34
C PRO A 214 6.24 -9.36 18.67
N ASP A 215 4.96 -9.54 19.00
CA ASP A 215 4.04 -10.48 18.37
C ASP A 215 3.92 -10.25 16.86
N TRP A 216 4.04 -9.00 16.40
CA TRP A 216 4.01 -8.68 14.98
C TRP A 216 5.18 -9.31 14.21
N CYS A 217 6.38 -9.40 14.81
CA CYS A 217 7.52 -10.04 14.15
C CYS A 217 7.24 -11.52 13.88
N TYR A 218 6.57 -12.21 14.81
CA TYR A 218 6.13 -13.58 14.61
C TYR A 218 5.02 -13.69 13.58
N MET A 219 4.03 -12.78 13.57
CA MET A 219 2.95 -12.78 12.57
C MET A 219 3.49 -12.62 11.14
N VAL A 220 4.48 -11.74 10.96
CA VAL A 220 5.18 -11.52 9.67
C VAL A 220 5.87 -12.80 9.19
N ALA A 221 6.57 -13.48 10.10
CA ALA A 221 7.46 -14.57 9.76
C ALA A 221 6.79 -15.95 9.74
N CYS A 222 5.96 -16.24 10.74
CA CYS A 222 5.37 -17.55 11.02
C CYS A 222 3.87 -17.62 10.70
N GLY A 223 3.23 -16.50 10.38
CA GLY A 223 1.80 -16.47 10.06
C GLY A 223 0.92 -16.96 11.21
N THR A 224 0.04 -17.94 10.95
CA THR A 224 -0.91 -18.45 11.95
C THR A 224 -0.24 -19.14 13.14
N GLU A 225 0.98 -19.66 12.98
CA GLU A 225 1.77 -20.28 14.05
C GLU A 225 2.30 -19.27 15.06
N ALA A 226 2.31 -17.98 14.72
CA ALA A 226 2.79 -16.91 15.61
C ALA A 226 2.14 -16.90 16.99
N LYS A 227 0.88 -17.34 17.10
CA LYS A 227 0.15 -17.44 18.38
C LYS A 227 0.85 -18.35 19.40
N GLN A 228 1.63 -19.31 18.93
CA GLN A 228 2.40 -20.22 19.79
C GLN A 228 3.62 -19.53 20.42
N TYR A 229 4.16 -18.52 19.74
CA TYR A 229 5.43 -17.89 20.10
C TYR A 229 5.28 -16.47 20.67
N ALA A 230 4.06 -15.92 20.70
CA ALA A 230 3.81 -14.53 21.10
C ALA A 230 4.27 -14.20 22.53
N SER A 231 4.40 -15.20 23.40
CA SER A 231 4.88 -15.06 24.78
C SER A 231 6.32 -15.56 24.98
N GLU A 232 7.00 -15.97 23.91
CA GLU A 232 8.32 -16.60 23.97
C GLU A 232 9.42 -15.67 23.44
N SER A 233 10.61 -15.79 24.05
CA SER A 233 11.82 -15.16 23.51
C SER A 233 12.20 -15.81 22.18
N PRO A 234 12.70 -15.05 21.18
CA PRO A 234 13.04 -15.61 19.88
C PRO A 234 14.22 -16.59 19.99
N SER A 235 14.06 -17.77 19.40
CA SER A 235 15.15 -18.73 19.22
C SER A 235 16.13 -18.25 18.14
N PRO A 236 17.33 -18.82 18.03
CA PRO A 236 18.23 -18.54 16.91
C PRO A 236 17.60 -18.77 15.54
N ASP A 237 16.71 -19.76 15.42
CA ASP A 237 15.98 -20.04 14.18
C ASP A 237 14.93 -18.97 13.88
N HIS A 238 14.22 -18.47 14.91
CA HIS A 238 13.32 -17.32 14.78
C HIS A 238 14.10 -16.09 14.28
N LEU A 239 15.25 -15.79 14.87
CA LEU A 239 16.08 -14.65 14.45
C LEU A 239 16.55 -14.78 13.01
N ARG A 240 16.88 -16.01 12.56
CA ARG A 240 17.24 -16.28 11.17
C ARG A 240 16.06 -16.06 10.22
N LEU A 241 14.88 -16.56 10.58
CA LEU A 241 13.67 -16.39 9.79
C LEU A 241 13.25 -14.91 9.69
N PHE A 242 13.33 -14.18 10.80
CA PHE A 242 13.09 -12.73 10.84
C PHE A 242 14.03 -11.99 9.90
N TYR A 243 15.31 -12.37 9.87
CA TYR A 243 16.29 -11.75 8.98
C TYR A 243 15.90 -11.99 7.52
N GLN A 244 15.58 -13.23 7.17
CA GLN A 244 15.16 -13.61 5.81
C GLN A 244 13.89 -12.87 5.34
N LYS A 245 12.99 -12.53 6.26
CA LYS A 245 11.75 -11.77 5.97
C LYS A 245 11.96 -10.25 5.97
N SER A 246 13.15 -9.77 6.32
CA SER A 246 13.45 -8.35 6.47
C SER A 246 13.96 -7.72 5.18
N PRO A 247 13.68 -6.42 4.93
CA PRO A 247 14.25 -5.69 3.80
C PRO A 247 15.77 -5.73 3.72
N ILE A 248 16.45 -5.77 4.88
CA ILE A 248 17.92 -5.84 4.94
C ILE A 248 18.49 -7.09 4.25
N ALA A 249 17.72 -8.19 4.11
CA ALA A 249 18.15 -9.36 3.37
C ALA A 249 18.36 -9.08 1.86
N HIS A 250 17.76 -8.00 1.35
CA HIS A 250 17.84 -7.57 -0.05
C HIS A 250 18.76 -6.36 -0.26
N ILE A 251 19.48 -5.89 0.77
CA ILE A 251 20.24 -4.64 0.71
C ILE A 251 21.32 -4.63 -0.38
N SER A 252 21.89 -5.80 -0.71
CA SER A 252 22.89 -5.93 -1.79
C SER A 252 22.34 -5.59 -3.18
N ASN A 253 21.01 -5.67 -3.35
CA ASN A 253 20.33 -5.42 -4.61
C ASN A 253 19.81 -3.98 -4.70
N ALA A 254 19.75 -3.26 -3.59
CA ALA A 254 19.27 -1.88 -3.56
C ALA A 254 20.26 -0.95 -4.29
N CYS A 255 20.03 -0.76 -5.58
CA CYS A 255 20.83 0.09 -6.46
C CYS A 255 19.88 1.02 -7.22
N PHE A 256 19.89 2.33 -6.92
CA PHE A 256 19.16 3.29 -7.74
C PHE A 256 19.90 3.48 -9.07
N PRO A 257 19.22 3.38 -10.23
CA PRO A 257 19.81 3.79 -11.49
C PRO A 257 20.00 5.31 -11.47
N VAL A 258 21.23 5.76 -11.24
CA VAL A 258 21.62 7.14 -11.53
C VAL A 258 21.79 7.23 -13.04
N SER A 259 21.03 8.12 -13.69
CA SER A 259 21.17 8.43 -15.11
C SER A 259 22.66 8.54 -15.49
N GLY A 260 23.13 7.59 -16.30
CA GLY A 260 24.47 7.56 -16.87
C GLY A 260 25.56 6.82 -16.09
N HIS A 261 25.58 6.76 -14.75
CA HIS A 261 26.68 6.15 -13.98
C HIS A 261 26.17 5.47 -12.70
N LYS A 262 26.28 4.13 -12.60
CA LYS A 262 26.02 3.38 -11.36
C LYS A 262 26.89 3.93 -10.22
N THR A 263 26.31 4.77 -9.35
CA THR A 263 26.94 5.22 -8.11
C THR A 263 25.94 5.09 -6.96
N ASN A 264 26.42 4.59 -5.82
CA ASN A 264 25.65 4.23 -4.62
C ASN A 264 25.09 5.42 -3.83
N HIS A 265 24.74 6.52 -4.49
CA HIS A 265 24.37 7.76 -3.82
C HIS A 265 23.00 8.22 -4.30
N ASN A 266 21.96 7.77 -3.59
CA ASN A 266 20.83 8.60 -3.12
C ASN A 266 19.84 7.74 -2.33
N PHE A 267 20.29 7.22 -1.18
CA PHE A 267 19.40 6.70 -0.15
C PHE A 267 19.23 7.82 0.89
N ARG A 268 18.11 8.56 0.84
CA ARG A 268 17.72 9.47 1.93
C ARG A 268 16.56 8.80 2.68
N ILE A 269 16.88 8.27 3.87
CA ILE A 269 15.89 7.87 4.90
C ILE A 269 15.29 9.15 5.47
#